data_AF-A0A1E5SJP6-F1
#
_entry.id   AF-A0A1E5SJP6-F1
#
_cell.length_a   1.000
_cell.length_b   1.000
_cell.length_c   1.000
_cell.angle_alpha   90.00
_cell.angle_beta   90.00
_cell.angle_gamma   90.00
#
_symmetry.space_group_name_H-M   'P 1'
#
loop_
_entity.id
_entity.type
_entity.pdbx_description
1 polymer ?
#
loop_
_entity_poly.entity_id
_entity_poly.type
_entity_poly.pdbx_seq_one_letter_code
_entity_poly.pdbx_strand_id
1 'polypeptide(L)'
;MYEEGGLDNLCTVSSGGNNTKLLKESTIKEIDRLLNNPNSTITSYVELLSILTETTQKDITYSALYQHCKSKHYSKLKVARKSHHKKDEQAVEAFKKTPQPIN
;
A
#
# COMPACT_ATOMS: atom_id res chain seq x y z
N MET A 1 1.82 5.73 41.31
CA MET A 1 1.24 6.58 40.22
C MET A 1 1.05 8.04 40.64
N TYR A 2 0.08 8.41 41.49
CA TYR A 2 -0.03 9.80 42.00
C TYR A 2 1.11 10.16 42.97
N GLU A 3 1.47 9.24 43.88
CA GLU A 3 2.54 9.49 44.87
C GLU A 3 3.94 9.66 44.25
N GLU A 4 4.16 9.16 43.03
CA GLU A 4 5.46 9.17 42.36
C GLU A 4 5.60 10.25 41.29
N GLY A 5 4.49 10.75 40.71
CA GLY A 5 4.52 11.74 39.63
C GLY A 5 3.37 12.75 39.63
N GLY A 6 2.60 12.81 40.71
CA GLY A 6 1.58 13.82 40.95
C GLY A 6 0.42 13.82 39.95
N LEU A 7 -0.18 14.99 39.78
CA LEU A 7 -1.33 15.22 38.89
C LEU A 7 -0.98 15.00 37.41
N ASP A 8 0.26 15.30 37.03
CA ASP A 8 0.73 15.18 35.64
C ASP A 8 0.62 13.72 35.15
N ASN A 9 1.15 12.78 35.94
CA ASN A 9 1.03 11.35 35.67
C ASN A 9 -0.41 10.84 35.69
N LEU A 10 -1.31 11.48 36.44
CA LEU A 10 -2.72 11.11 36.50
C LEU A 10 -3.49 11.57 35.24
N CYS A 11 -3.05 12.68 34.64
CA CYS A 11 -3.61 13.23 33.41
C CYS A 11 -2.98 12.63 32.15
N THR A 12 -1.79 12.03 32.24
CA THR A 12 -1.14 11.37 31.09
C THR A 12 -1.57 9.91 30.93
N VAL A 13 -1.95 9.52 29.71
CA VAL A 13 -2.26 8.13 29.38
C VAL A 13 -0.97 7.39 29.04
N SER A 14 -0.51 6.53 29.95
CA SER A 14 0.71 5.69 29.76
C SER A 14 0.42 4.31 29.16
N SER A 15 -0.73 4.12 28.51
CA SER A 15 -1.11 2.84 27.92
C SER A 15 -0.25 2.52 26.69
N GLY A 16 0.89 1.88 26.92
CA GLY A 16 1.77 1.35 25.88
C GLY A 16 2.04 -0.13 26.13
N GLY A 17 1.56 -1.00 25.23
CA GLY A 17 1.94 -2.42 25.23
C GLY A 17 3.26 -2.66 24.48
N ASN A 18 3.76 -3.89 24.54
CA ASN A 18 4.94 -4.32 23.77
C ASN A 18 4.61 -4.35 22.26
N ASN A 19 4.78 -3.21 21.60
CA ASN A 19 4.44 -3.00 20.19
C ASN A 19 5.65 -3.34 19.31
N THR A 20 6.14 -4.58 19.40
CA THR A 20 7.24 -5.03 18.53
C THR A 20 6.82 -4.89 17.09
N LYS A 21 7.55 -4.08 16.31
CA LYS A 21 7.29 -3.89 14.88
C LYS A 21 7.39 -5.25 14.17
N LEU A 22 6.23 -5.84 13.85
CA LEU A 22 6.16 -7.13 13.16
C LEU A 22 6.71 -7.05 11.73
N LEU A 23 6.66 -5.86 11.12
CA LEU A 23 7.23 -5.58 9.80
C LEU A 23 8.52 -4.77 9.93
N LYS A 24 9.57 -5.23 9.24
CA LYS A 24 10.83 -4.49 9.11
C LYS A 24 10.64 -3.26 8.21
N GLU A 25 11.42 -2.23 8.45
CA GLU A 25 11.35 -0.98 7.68
C GLU A 25 11.68 -1.18 6.19
N SER A 26 12.56 -2.12 5.86
CA SER A 26 12.84 -2.50 4.46
C SER A 26 11.59 -3.01 3.74
N THR A 27 10.82 -3.86 4.42
CA THR A 27 9.59 -4.45 3.88
C THR A 27 8.52 -3.39 3.69
N ILE A 28 8.40 -2.46 4.64
CA ILE A 28 7.46 -1.34 4.56
C ILE A 28 7.77 -0.47 3.33
N LYS A 29 9.04 -0.14 3.10
CA LYS A 29 9.44 0.63 1.91
C LYS A 29 9.10 -0.06 0.60
N GLU A 30 9.23 -1.39 0.55
CA GLU A 30 8.88 -2.15 -0.66
C GLU A 30 7.36 -2.21 -0.88
N ILE A 31 6.57 -2.35 0.20
CA ILE A 31 5.10 -2.22 0.14
C ILE A 31 4.71 -0.86 -0.42
N ASP A 32 5.31 0.22 0.09
CA ASP A 32 5.06 1.60 -0.38
C ASP A 32 5.35 1.74 -1.88
N ARG A 33 6.48 1.19 -2.32
CA ARG A 33 6.90 1.23 -3.73
C ARG A 33 5.92 0.49 -4.64
N LEU A 34 5.51 -0.71 -4.24
CA LEU A 34 4.62 -1.55 -5.03
C LEU A 34 3.21 -0.97 -5.11
N LEU A 35 2.67 -0.45 -4.00
CA LEU A 35 1.32 0.13 -3.95
C LEU A 35 1.22 1.48 -4.67
N ASN A 36 2.27 2.30 -4.66
CA ASN A 36 2.28 3.58 -5.34
C ASN A 36 2.61 3.48 -6.84
N ASN A 37 2.97 2.29 -7.34
CA ASN A 37 3.29 2.10 -8.74
C ASN A 37 1.99 1.95 -9.57
N PRO A 38 1.66 2.91 -10.46
CA PRO A 38 0.44 2.85 -11.27
C PRO A 38 0.45 1.73 -12.31
N ASN A 39 1.64 1.22 -12.64
CA ASN A 39 1.83 0.10 -13.57
C ASN A 39 1.92 -1.25 -12.85
N SER A 40 1.65 -1.30 -11.54
CA SER A 40 1.66 -2.56 -10.82
C SER A 40 0.52 -3.46 -11.27
N THR A 41 0.83 -4.73 -11.54
CA THR A 41 -0.15 -5.77 -11.90
C THR A 41 -0.76 -6.43 -10.66
N ILE A 42 -0.51 -5.88 -9.46
CA ILE A 42 -0.94 -6.49 -8.20
C ILE A 42 -2.45 -6.33 -8.07
N THR A 43 -3.16 -7.46 -8.11
CA THR A 43 -4.61 -7.51 -8.00
C THR A 43 -5.08 -7.91 -6.60
N SER A 44 -4.25 -8.64 -5.85
CA SER A 44 -4.60 -9.16 -4.53
C SER A 44 -3.48 -9.02 -3.50
N TYR A 45 -3.85 -9.05 -2.22
CA TYR A 45 -2.89 -9.07 -1.12
C TYR A 45 -2.08 -10.38 -1.05
N VAL A 46 -2.59 -11.47 -1.65
CA VAL A 46 -1.87 -12.75 -1.74
C VAL A 46 -0.71 -12.63 -2.74
N GLU A 47 -0.96 -12.01 -3.90
CA GLU A 47 0.10 -11.71 -4.87
C GLU A 47 1.15 -10.76 -4.29
N LEU A 48 0.68 -9.71 -3.59
CA LEU A 48 1.57 -8.76 -2.92
C LEU A 48 2.44 -9.47 -1.87
N LEU A 49 1.87 -10.42 -1.12
CA LEU A 49 2.61 -11.24 -0.17
C LEU A 49 3.67 -12.11 -0.88
N SER A 50 3.32 -12.79 -1.97
CA SER A 50 4.25 -13.63 -2.74
C SER A 50 5.46 -12.83 -3.24
N ILE A 51 5.20 -11.66 -3.84
CA ILE A 51 6.27 -10.76 -4.34
C ILE A 51 7.18 -10.31 -3.19
N LEU A 52 6.62 -9.97 -2.04
CA LEU A 52 7.41 -9.57 -0.87
C LEU A 52 8.24 -10.71 -0.29
N THR A 53 7.68 -11.92 -0.22
CA THR A 53 8.40 -13.11 0.26
C THR A 53 9.56 -13.44 -0.68
N GLU A 54 9.38 -13.33 -1.99
CA GLU A 54 10.43 -13.53 -2.99
C GLU A 54 11.51 -12.45 -2.90
N THR A 55 11.12 -11.18 -2.78
CA THR A 55 12.06 -10.05 -2.78
C THR A 55 12.85 -9.95 -1.48
N THR A 56 12.21 -10.23 -0.34
CA THR A 56 12.78 -9.99 0.99
C THR A 56 13.34 -11.26 1.64
N GLN A 57 13.08 -12.44 1.06
CA GLN A 57 13.40 -13.77 1.62
C GLN A 57 12.97 -13.92 3.09
N LYS A 58 11.83 -13.34 3.45
CA LYS A 58 11.28 -13.40 4.81
C LYS A 58 9.83 -13.80 4.74
N ASP A 59 9.47 -14.72 5.62
CA ASP A 59 8.07 -15.05 5.86
C ASP A 59 7.40 -13.90 6.62
N ILE A 60 6.47 -13.25 5.92
CA ILE A 60 5.60 -12.23 6.47
C ILE A 60 4.23 -12.86 6.63
N THR A 61 3.58 -12.65 7.77
CA THR A 61 2.20 -13.15 7.92
C THR A 61 1.24 -12.27 7.14
N TYR A 62 0.28 -12.90 6.46
CA TYR A 62 -0.78 -12.19 5.73
C TYR A 62 -1.50 -11.15 6.61
N SER A 63 -1.76 -11.50 7.87
CA SER A 63 -2.41 -10.60 8.83
C SER A 63 -1.62 -9.31 9.04
N ALA A 64 -0.29 -9.41 9.22
CA ALA A 64 0.57 -8.24 9.39
C ALA A 64 0.54 -7.34 8.16
N LEU A 65 0.67 -7.95 6.97
CA LEU A 65 0.61 -7.25 5.70
C LEU A 65 -0.72 -6.53 5.51
N TYR A 66 -1.83 -7.24 5.69
CA TYR A 66 -3.17 -6.71 5.53
C TYR A 66 -3.45 -5.55 6.49
N GLN A 67 -3.11 -5.69 7.77
CA GLN A 67 -3.28 -4.62 8.76
C GLN A 67 -2.43 -3.40 8.42
N HIS A 68 -1.20 -3.60 7.95
CA HIS A 68 -0.33 -2.51 7.53
C HIS A 68 -0.90 -1.74 6.33
N CYS A 69 -1.26 -2.46 5.26
CA CYS A 69 -1.86 -1.89 4.07
C CYS A 69 -3.17 -1.14 4.39
N LYS A 70 -4.03 -1.72 5.23
CA LYS A 70 -5.30 -1.12 5.65
C LYS A 70 -5.10 0.15 6.49
N SER A 71 -4.16 0.14 7.43
CA SER A 71 -3.97 1.25 8.38
C SER A 71 -3.16 2.41 7.80
N LYS A 72 -2.09 2.11 7.04
CA LYS A 72 -1.14 3.12 6.58
C LYS A 72 -1.43 3.64 5.18
N HIS A 73 -1.89 2.78 4.28
CA HIS A 73 -2.17 3.15 2.89
C HIS A 73 -3.66 3.32 2.61
N TYR A 74 -4.53 2.98 3.57
CA TYR A 74 -5.98 2.88 3.37
C TYR A 74 -6.33 2.14 2.07
N SER A 75 -5.47 1.20 1.67
CA SER A 75 -5.45 0.71 0.30
C SER A 75 -6.64 -0.21 0.06
N LYS A 76 -7.33 0.03 -1.05
CA LYS A 76 -8.24 -0.94 -1.66
C LYS A 76 -7.61 -1.32 -2.98
N LEU A 77 -6.92 -2.47 -3.02
CA LEU A 77 -6.41 -3.06 -4.26
C LEU A 77 -7.62 -3.25 -5.19
N LYS A 78 -7.80 -2.30 -6.11
CA LYS A 78 -8.98 -2.22 -6.96
C LYS A 78 -8.56 -2.70 -8.32
N VAL A 79 -9.00 -3.90 -8.66
CA VAL A 79 -8.75 -4.48 -9.98
C VAL A 79 -9.51 -3.66 -11.01
N ALA A 80 -8.79 -3.14 -12.00
CA ALA A 80 -9.42 -2.50 -13.13
C ALA A 80 -10.21 -3.57 -13.92
N ARG A 81 -11.39 -3.22 -14.45
CA ARG A 81 -12.16 -4.19 -15.24
C ARG A 81 -11.36 -4.60 -16.48
N LYS A 82 -11.55 -5.82 -16.99
CA LYS A 82 -10.84 -6.38 -18.17
C LYS A 82 -10.70 -5.40 -19.35
N SER A 83 -11.72 -4.57 -19.59
CA SER A 83 -11.72 -3.55 -20.65
C SER A 83 -10.78 -2.35 -20.44
N HIS A 84 -10.18 -2.21 -19.26
CA HIS A 84 -9.32 -1.08 -18.87
C HIS A 84 -7.84 -1.45 -18.77
N HIS A 85 -7.49 -2.75 -18.68
CA HIS A 85 -6.11 -3.22 -18.43
C HIS A 85 -5.16 -3.10 -19.64
N LYS A 86 -5.68 -2.77 -20.83
CA LYS A 86 -4.92 -2.79 -22.10
C LYS A 86 -5.41 -1.75 -23.09
N LYS A 87 -5.81 -0.57 -22.61
CA LYS A 87 -6.04 0.54 -23.54
C LYS A 87 -4.66 1.05 -23.99
N ASP A 88 -4.31 0.69 -25.22
CA ASP A 88 -3.12 1.22 -25.89
C ASP A 88 -3.26 2.74 -26.00
N GLU A 89 -2.33 3.49 -25.41
CA GLU A 89 -2.37 4.96 -25.44
C GLU A 89 -2.35 5.47 -26.89
N GLN A 90 -1.63 4.77 -27.78
CA GLN A 90 -1.60 5.04 -29.22
C GLN A 90 -2.96 4.82 -29.92
N ALA A 91 -3.77 3.86 -29.46
CA ALA A 91 -5.10 3.63 -30.03
C ALA A 91 -6.11 4.73 -29.63
N VAL A 92 -5.90 5.37 -28.48
CA VAL A 92 -6.72 6.50 -28.03
C VAL A 92 -6.42 7.74 -28.88
N GLU A 93 -5.15 7.96 -29.25
CA GLU A 93 -4.75 9.08 -30.13
C GLU A 93 -5.30 8.92 -31.54
N ALA A 94 -5.25 7.70 -32.10
CA ALA A 94 -5.82 7.41 -33.42
C ALA A 94 -7.35 7.62 -33.50
N PHE A 95 -8.05 7.52 -32.36
CA PHE A 95 -9.49 7.72 -32.29
C PHE A 95 -9.90 9.20 -32.17
N LYS A 96 -8.98 10.09 -31.77
CA LYS A 96 -9.26 11.53 -31.75
C LYS A 96 -9.28 12.03 -33.19
N LYS A 97 -10.47 12.36 -33.72
CA LYS A 97 -10.59 13.05 -35.01
C LYS A 97 -10.05 14.47 -34.87
N THR A 98 -8.78 14.69 -35.17
CA THR A 98 -8.22 16.01 -35.43
C THR A 98 -8.60 16.42 -36.86
N PRO A 99 -9.48 17.40 -37.07
CA PRO A 99 -9.69 17.95 -38.41
C PRO A 99 -8.38 18.58 -38.87
N GLN A 100 -7.87 18.13 -40.02
CA GLN A 100 -6.71 18.76 -40.66
C GLN A 100 -7.09 20.19 -41.07
N PRO A 101 -6.26 21.20 -40.81
CA PRO A 101 -6.56 22.56 -41.25
C PRO A 101 -6.64 22.60 -42.78
N ILE A 102 -7.73 23.20 -43.26
CA ILE A 102 -8.02 23.37 -44.68
C ILE A 102 -7.07 24.49 -45.18
N ASN A 103 -6.20 24.17 -46.12
CA ASN A 103 -5.29 25.12 -46.79
C ASN A 103 -6.07 26.13 -47.66
#